data_AF-A0A2A4FM52-F1
#
_entry.id   AF-A0A2A4FM52-F1
#
_cell.length_a   1.000
_cell.length_b   1.000
_cell.length_c   1.000
_cell.angle_alpha   90.00
_cell.angle_beta   90.00
_cell.angle_gamma   90.00
#
_symmetry.space_group_name_H-M   'P 1'
#
loop_
_entity.id
_entity.type
_entity.pdbx_description
1 polymer ?
#
loop_
_entity_poly.entity_id
_entity_poly.type
_entity_poly.pdbx_seq_one_letter_code
_entity_poly.pdbx_strand_id
1 'polypeptide(L)'
;MQFVYRGEDNAHAGKPGRTPADVRKAGGFTPWQARTLADARKNLVTLVQAGTLAQQAQSWCLYKNKENGWFFSTGTDTQTAYDHYDFFYRLTTTGLQKAEWGVMGAGVNVKGMSLYLNGTSLDNSTLLAVVWSVRPTELLVMTPVPVPAIEVKAADQWKPLSGY
;
A
#
# COMPACT_ATOMS: atom_id res chain seq x y z
N MET A 1 3.89 8.50 11.27
CA MET A 1 4.71 7.82 10.24
C MET A 1 4.86 8.79 9.08
N GLN A 2 6.09 9.04 8.61
CA GLN A 2 6.32 9.97 7.50
C GLN A 2 6.43 9.24 6.16
N PHE A 3 7.07 8.07 6.17
CA PHE A 3 7.27 7.24 4.99
C PHE A 3 6.93 5.78 5.28
N VAL A 4 6.58 5.05 4.22
CA VAL A 4 6.59 3.59 4.18
C VAL A 4 7.48 3.12 3.05
N TYR A 5 7.95 1.88 3.16
CA TYR A 5 9.03 1.37 2.33
C TYR A 5 8.57 0.16 1.53
N ARG A 6 9.10 0.02 0.32
CA ARG A 6 8.78 -1.10 -0.56
C ARG A 6 10.01 -1.48 -1.35
N GLY A 7 10.30 -2.76 -1.45
CA GLY A 7 11.27 -3.27 -2.41
C GLY A 7 10.62 -3.81 -3.68
N GLU A 8 11.34 -3.73 -4.80
CA GLU A 8 11.07 -4.49 -6.02
C GLU A 8 12.38 -5.11 -6.51
N ASP A 9 12.28 -6.32 -7.05
CA ASP A 9 13.38 -6.97 -7.75
C ASP A 9 13.45 -6.51 -9.21
N ASN A 10 14.63 -6.59 -9.79
CA ASN A 10 14.79 -6.67 -11.23
C ASN A 10 14.29 -8.04 -11.72
N ALA A 11 14.16 -8.22 -13.03
CA ALA A 11 13.77 -9.51 -13.58
C ALA A 11 14.84 -10.57 -13.27
N HIS A 12 14.60 -11.41 -12.26
CA HIS A 12 15.47 -12.52 -11.86
C HIS A 12 14.72 -13.85 -11.94
N ALA A 13 15.38 -14.88 -12.48
CA ALA A 13 14.88 -16.26 -12.55
C ALA A 13 13.45 -16.40 -13.16
N GLY A 14 13.12 -15.60 -14.18
CA GLY A 14 11.84 -15.69 -14.88
C GLY A 14 10.65 -15.02 -14.17
N LYS A 15 10.84 -14.36 -13.03
CA LYS A 15 9.81 -13.50 -12.43
C LYS A 15 9.90 -12.10 -13.03
N PRO A 16 8.78 -11.50 -13.49
CA PRO A 16 8.79 -10.12 -13.94
C PRO A 16 9.06 -9.19 -12.75
N GLY A 17 10.28 -8.66 -12.70
CA GLY A 17 10.65 -7.54 -11.82
C GLY A 17 10.13 -6.21 -12.36
N ARG A 18 10.31 -5.12 -11.60
CA ARG A 18 9.98 -3.77 -12.03
C ARG A 18 11.12 -2.82 -11.69
N THR A 19 11.80 -2.34 -12.72
CA THR A 19 12.81 -1.28 -12.57
C THR A 19 12.14 0.05 -12.18
N PRO A 20 12.90 1.05 -11.69
CA PRO A 20 12.36 2.38 -11.43
C PRO A 20 11.69 3.01 -12.65
N ALA A 21 12.25 2.78 -13.85
CA ALA A 21 11.66 3.23 -15.11
C ALA A 21 10.30 2.55 -15.37
N ASP A 22 10.15 1.26 -15.07
CA ASP A 22 8.88 0.54 -15.20
C ASP A 22 7.82 1.05 -14.23
N VAL A 23 8.20 1.24 -12.95
CA VAL A 23 7.30 1.79 -11.93
C VAL A 23 6.85 3.20 -12.33
N ARG A 24 7.77 4.03 -12.81
CA ARG A 24 7.45 5.38 -13.32
C ARG A 24 6.51 5.32 -14.52
N LYS A 25 6.80 4.48 -15.51
CA LYS A 25 5.96 4.29 -16.71
C LYS A 25 4.55 3.80 -16.35
N ALA A 26 4.43 2.98 -15.30
CA ALA A 26 3.15 2.52 -14.77
C ALA A 26 2.39 3.59 -13.96
N GLY A 27 2.98 4.77 -13.74
CA GLY A 27 2.38 5.86 -12.95
C GLY A 27 2.57 5.73 -11.44
N GLY A 28 3.37 4.76 -10.96
CA GLY A 28 3.64 4.52 -9.56
C GLY A 28 3.23 3.12 -9.08
N PHE A 29 2.80 3.03 -7.82
CA PHE A 29 2.32 1.78 -7.22
C PHE A 29 0.81 1.76 -7.10
N THR A 30 0.19 0.73 -7.65
CA THR A 30 -1.27 0.64 -7.76
C THR A 30 -1.71 -0.79 -7.45
N PRO A 31 -2.68 -1.02 -6.54
CA PRO A 31 -3.28 -2.32 -6.38
C PRO A 31 -4.04 -2.73 -7.65
N TRP A 32 -4.08 -4.02 -7.96
CA TRP A 32 -4.68 -4.50 -9.20
C TRP A 32 -6.18 -4.14 -9.32
N GLN A 33 -6.92 -4.31 -8.22
CA GLN A 33 -8.36 -4.04 -8.14
C GLN A 33 -8.71 -2.56 -7.96
N ALA A 34 -7.73 -1.70 -7.67
CA ALA A 34 -7.97 -0.30 -7.32
C ALA A 34 -7.07 0.63 -8.13
N ARG A 35 -7.43 0.85 -9.41
CA ARG A 35 -6.68 1.74 -10.32
C ARG A 35 -6.98 3.22 -10.08
N THR A 36 -8.10 3.53 -9.42
CA THR A 36 -8.49 4.88 -9.05
C THR A 36 -8.81 4.98 -7.56
N LEU A 37 -8.90 6.21 -7.04
CA LEU A 37 -9.35 6.45 -5.66
C LEU A 37 -10.81 6.01 -5.45
N ALA A 38 -11.65 6.17 -6.47
CA ALA A 38 -13.04 5.74 -6.41
C ALA A 38 -13.15 4.21 -6.26
N ASP A 39 -12.34 3.47 -7.02
CA ASP A 39 -12.26 2.00 -6.90
C ASP A 39 -11.78 1.60 -5.52
N ALA A 40 -10.71 2.22 -5.01
CA ALA A 40 -10.16 1.92 -3.68
C ALA A 40 -11.21 2.08 -2.57
N ARG A 41 -11.99 3.17 -2.60
CA ARG A 41 -13.07 3.43 -1.64
C ARG A 41 -14.17 2.40 -1.76
N LYS A 42 -14.66 2.14 -2.98
CA LYS A 42 -15.69 1.14 -3.25
C LYS A 42 -15.25 -0.24 -2.74
N ASN A 43 -14.01 -0.63 -3.03
CA ASN A 43 -13.44 -1.90 -2.63
C ASN A 43 -13.33 -2.05 -1.12
N LEU A 44 -12.88 -1.02 -0.40
CA LEU A 44 -12.85 -1.04 1.06
C LEU A 44 -14.26 -1.24 1.62
N VAL A 45 -15.26 -0.50 1.11
CA VAL A 45 -16.66 -0.67 1.52
C VAL A 45 -17.13 -2.11 1.26
N THR A 46 -16.89 -2.65 0.07
CA THR A 46 -17.26 -4.03 -0.28
C THR A 46 -16.63 -5.06 0.65
N LEU A 47 -15.33 -4.96 0.93
CA LEU A 47 -14.61 -5.91 1.80
C LEU A 47 -15.08 -5.85 3.26
N VAL A 48 -15.41 -4.66 3.75
CA VAL A 48 -15.91 -4.46 5.11
C VAL A 48 -17.34 -4.98 5.24
N GLN A 49 -18.22 -4.66 4.29
CA GLN A 49 -19.61 -5.14 4.29
C GLN A 49 -19.70 -6.66 4.14
N ALA A 50 -18.81 -7.26 3.36
CA ALA A 50 -18.72 -8.71 3.23
C ALA A 50 -18.04 -9.38 4.43
N GLY A 51 -17.43 -8.62 5.34
CA GLY A 51 -16.66 -9.16 6.48
C GLY A 51 -15.37 -9.89 6.08
N THR A 52 -14.86 -9.67 4.86
CA THR A 52 -13.71 -10.41 4.30
C THR A 52 -12.39 -9.65 4.35
N LEU A 53 -12.39 -8.40 4.83
CA LEU A 53 -11.20 -7.54 4.81
C LEU A 53 -9.96 -8.20 5.46
N ALA A 54 -10.11 -8.76 6.66
CA ALA A 54 -9.00 -9.41 7.38
C ALA A 54 -8.51 -10.68 6.66
N GLN A 55 -9.44 -11.45 6.08
CA GLN A 55 -9.11 -12.65 5.28
C GLN A 55 -8.31 -12.27 4.03
N GLN A 56 -8.71 -11.20 3.33
CA GLN A 56 -7.97 -10.73 2.15
C GLN A 56 -6.59 -10.19 2.51
N ALA A 57 -6.47 -9.46 3.63
CA ALA A 57 -5.18 -9.03 4.17
C ALA A 57 -4.28 -10.23 4.50
N GLN A 58 -4.81 -11.26 5.17
CA GLN A 58 -4.09 -12.50 5.46
C GLN A 58 -3.61 -13.19 4.18
N SER A 59 -4.50 -13.42 3.22
CA SER A 59 -4.16 -14.06 1.93
C SER A 59 -3.08 -13.27 1.20
N TRP A 60 -3.17 -11.94 1.18
CA TRP A 60 -2.15 -11.08 0.59
C TRP A 60 -0.79 -11.24 1.30
N CYS A 61 -0.77 -11.19 2.63
CA CYS A 61 0.45 -11.29 3.41
C CYS A 61 1.13 -12.66 3.32
N LEU A 62 0.37 -13.75 3.18
CA LEU A 62 0.90 -15.12 3.12
C LEU A 62 1.32 -15.54 1.71
N TYR A 63 0.50 -15.26 0.70
CA TYR A 63 0.70 -15.80 -0.64
C TYR A 63 1.27 -14.77 -1.62
N LYS A 64 1.15 -13.47 -1.29
CA LYS A 64 1.60 -12.34 -2.13
C LYS A 64 1.12 -12.46 -3.59
N ASN A 65 -0.03 -13.11 -3.81
CA ASN A 65 -0.58 -13.29 -5.15
C ASN A 65 -1.02 -11.92 -5.67
N LYS A 66 -0.21 -11.36 -6.58
CA LYS A 66 -0.40 -10.02 -7.14
C LYS A 66 -1.65 -9.93 -8.02
N GLU A 67 -2.08 -11.05 -8.60
CA GLU A 67 -3.27 -11.08 -9.46
C GLU A 67 -4.51 -10.80 -8.61
N ASN A 68 -5.30 -9.79 -9.03
CA ASN A 68 -6.53 -9.40 -8.35
C ASN A 68 -6.35 -8.88 -6.90
N GLY A 69 -5.16 -8.40 -6.54
CA GLY A 69 -4.89 -7.78 -5.24
C GLY A 69 -5.69 -6.50 -4.96
N TRP A 70 -6.26 -6.42 -3.76
CA TRP A 70 -6.91 -5.23 -3.20
C TRP A 70 -5.94 -4.24 -2.56
N PHE A 71 -4.71 -4.70 -2.30
CA PHE A 71 -3.67 -3.94 -1.61
C PHE A 71 -2.36 -4.11 -2.36
N PHE A 72 -1.40 -3.23 -2.08
CA PHE A 72 0.01 -3.60 -2.12
C PHE A 72 0.63 -3.43 -0.73
N SER A 73 1.67 -4.21 -0.48
CA SER A 73 2.35 -4.24 0.82
C SER A 73 3.50 -3.24 0.89
N THR A 74 3.66 -2.62 2.05
CA THR A 74 4.81 -1.76 2.40
C THR A 74 5.22 -2.04 3.84
N GLY A 75 6.51 -1.87 4.15
CA GLY A 75 6.99 -1.87 5.54
C GLY A 75 6.90 -0.46 6.15
N THR A 76 6.53 -0.39 7.42
CA THR A 76 6.54 0.85 8.20
C THR A 76 7.94 1.29 8.62
N ASP A 77 8.93 0.41 8.44
CA ASP A 77 10.34 0.63 8.64
C ASP A 77 11.15 -0.03 7.52
N THR A 78 12.43 0.32 7.41
CA THR A 78 13.28 -0.19 6.34
C THR A 78 13.60 -1.67 6.47
N GLN A 79 13.69 -2.20 7.69
CA GLN A 79 14.03 -3.60 7.95
C GLN A 79 12.88 -4.52 7.52
N THR A 80 11.65 -4.16 7.81
CA THR A 80 10.43 -4.88 7.40
C THR A 80 10.26 -4.88 5.88
N ALA A 81 10.73 -3.83 5.19
CA ALA A 81 10.58 -3.71 3.74
C ALA A 81 11.76 -4.26 2.92
N TYR A 82 12.89 -4.57 3.56
CA TYR A 82 14.14 -4.88 2.87
C TYR A 82 14.50 -6.37 2.97
N ASP A 83 14.06 -7.13 1.97
CA ASP A 83 14.50 -8.51 1.71
C ASP A 83 15.55 -8.53 0.57
N HIS A 84 16.60 -7.70 0.65
CA HIS A 84 17.68 -7.64 -0.36
C HIS A 84 17.25 -7.30 -1.81
N TYR A 85 16.14 -6.58 -1.96
CA TYR A 85 15.63 -6.14 -3.25
C TYR A 85 16.61 -5.23 -4.02
N ASP A 86 16.64 -5.38 -5.35
CA ASP A 86 17.47 -4.55 -6.24
C ASP A 86 17.11 -3.07 -6.19
N PHE A 87 15.81 -2.77 -6.05
CA PHE A 87 15.29 -1.42 -5.98
C PHE A 87 14.51 -1.22 -4.69
N PHE A 88 14.84 -0.15 -3.97
CA PHE A 88 14.21 0.16 -2.70
C PHE A 88 13.56 1.53 -2.74
N TYR A 89 12.28 1.59 -2.41
CA TYR A 89 11.45 2.78 -2.52
C TYR A 89 10.98 3.23 -1.14
N ARG A 90 10.77 4.54 -0.99
CA ARG A 90 9.96 5.10 0.08
C ARG A 90 8.81 5.91 -0.52
N LEU A 91 7.64 5.76 0.08
CA LEU A 91 6.40 6.41 -0.33
C LEU A 91 6.02 7.38 0.78
N THR A 92 5.69 8.62 0.42
CA THR A 92 5.19 9.58 1.43
C THR A 92 3.83 9.17 1.96
N THR A 93 3.66 9.32 3.27
CA THR A 93 2.40 9.05 3.99
C THR A 93 1.90 10.30 4.71
N THR A 94 2.21 11.50 4.17
CA THR A 94 1.80 12.78 4.74
C THR A 94 0.32 12.77 5.13
N GLY A 95 0.04 13.10 6.39
CA GLY A 95 -1.32 13.18 6.93
C GLY A 95 -1.97 11.84 7.24
N LEU A 96 -1.36 10.70 6.89
CA LEU A 96 -1.93 9.38 7.16
C LEU A 96 -1.96 9.11 8.67
N GLN A 97 -3.16 8.94 9.20
CA GLN A 97 -3.42 8.71 10.62
C GLN A 97 -4.38 7.53 10.80
N LYS A 98 -4.32 6.89 11.97
CA LYS A 98 -5.26 5.84 12.32
C LYS A 98 -6.65 6.45 12.43
N ALA A 99 -7.61 5.86 11.72
CA ALA A 99 -9.01 6.28 11.74
C ALA A 99 -9.86 5.27 12.50
N GLU A 100 -10.90 5.77 13.17
CA GLU A 100 -11.92 4.92 13.76
C GLU A 100 -12.81 4.32 12.66
N TRP A 101 -13.17 3.05 12.79
CA TRP A 101 -14.01 2.35 11.80
C TRP A 101 -15.41 2.96 11.64
N GLY A 102 -15.87 3.76 12.61
CA GLY A 102 -17.14 4.48 12.55
C GLY A 102 -17.28 5.43 11.36
N VAL A 103 -16.17 5.85 10.71
CA VAL A 103 -16.20 6.61 9.45
C VAL A 103 -16.84 5.84 8.28
N MET A 104 -17.03 4.53 8.43
CA MET A 104 -17.70 3.65 7.46
C MET A 104 -19.17 3.37 7.79
N GLY A 105 -19.68 3.92 8.89
CA GLY A 105 -21.05 3.70 9.36
C GLY A 105 -21.11 3.32 10.84
N ALA A 106 -22.25 3.59 11.47
CA ALA A 106 -22.49 3.26 12.87
C ALA A 106 -22.36 1.74 13.10
N GLY A 107 -21.63 1.37 14.16
CA GLY A 107 -21.43 -0.03 14.55
C GLY A 107 -20.43 -0.82 13.70
N VAL A 108 -19.81 -0.22 12.68
CA VAL A 108 -18.76 -0.87 11.90
C VAL A 108 -17.49 -0.99 12.75
N ASN A 109 -17.00 -2.21 12.90
CA ASN A 109 -15.72 -2.50 13.53
C ASN A 109 -15.11 -3.78 12.93
N VAL A 110 -13.92 -3.66 12.33
CA VAL A 110 -13.26 -4.82 11.72
C VAL A 110 -12.21 -5.36 12.69
N LYS A 111 -12.54 -6.46 13.37
CA LYS A 111 -11.66 -7.08 14.37
C LYS A 111 -10.29 -7.42 13.77
N GLY A 112 -9.24 -7.05 14.50
CA GLY A 112 -7.87 -7.34 14.11
C GLY A 112 -7.33 -6.50 12.96
N MET A 113 -8.08 -5.48 12.50
CA MET A 113 -7.66 -4.53 11.48
C MET A 113 -7.67 -3.11 12.03
N SER A 114 -6.67 -2.31 11.68
CA SER A 114 -6.66 -0.87 11.89
C SER A 114 -6.77 -0.15 10.56
N LEU A 115 -7.69 0.79 10.45
CA LEU A 115 -7.85 1.66 9.27
C LEU A 115 -6.95 2.88 9.39
N TYR A 116 -6.36 3.30 8.27
CA TYR A 116 -5.57 4.51 8.17
C TYR A 116 -6.04 5.35 6.97
N LEU A 117 -6.24 6.63 7.24
CA LEU A 117 -6.74 7.63 6.29
C LEU A 117 -5.90 8.90 6.39
N ASN A 118 -5.69 9.59 5.28
CA ASN A 118 -5.06 10.92 5.28
C ASN A 118 -6.06 12.08 5.22
N GLY A 119 -7.35 11.77 5.22
CA GLY A 119 -8.45 12.69 5.45
C GLY A 119 -9.25 12.29 6.70
N THR A 120 -10.31 13.06 6.99
CA THR A 120 -11.21 12.79 8.13
C THR A 120 -12.36 11.84 7.78
N SER A 121 -12.55 11.52 6.51
CA SER A 121 -13.55 10.57 6.00
C SER A 121 -13.00 9.79 4.79
N LEU A 122 -13.72 8.76 4.34
CA LEU A 122 -13.34 8.06 3.10
C LEU A 122 -13.36 9.00 1.88
N ASP A 123 -14.32 9.93 1.83
CA ASP A 123 -14.56 10.77 0.65
C ASP A 123 -13.50 11.86 0.43
N ASN A 124 -12.88 12.35 1.51
CA ASN A 124 -11.80 13.33 1.41
C ASN A 124 -10.39 12.70 1.55
N SER A 125 -10.30 11.38 1.74
CA SER A 125 -9.03 10.67 1.79
C SER A 125 -8.51 10.33 0.41
N THR A 126 -7.24 10.62 0.16
CA THR A 126 -6.50 10.27 -1.07
C THR A 126 -5.52 9.11 -0.85
N LEU A 127 -5.29 8.72 0.39
CA LEU A 127 -4.52 7.54 0.77
C LEU A 127 -5.33 6.72 1.76
N LEU A 128 -5.66 5.49 1.35
CA LEU A 128 -6.37 4.53 2.19
C LEU A 128 -5.42 3.36 2.42
N ALA A 129 -5.27 2.96 3.68
CA ALA A 129 -4.45 1.83 4.03
C ALA A 129 -5.00 1.12 5.27
N VAL A 130 -4.56 -0.12 5.46
CA VAL A 130 -4.91 -0.89 6.66
C VAL A 130 -3.66 -1.58 7.21
N VAL A 131 -3.68 -1.81 8.52
CA VAL A 131 -2.72 -2.68 9.20
C VAL A 131 -3.48 -3.87 9.75
N TRP A 132 -2.98 -5.07 9.45
CA TRP A 132 -3.46 -6.30 10.07
C TRP A 132 -2.68 -6.54 11.36
N SER A 133 -3.38 -6.73 12.47
CA SER A 133 -2.79 -6.86 13.81
C SER A 133 -1.75 -7.98 13.94
N VAL A 134 -1.79 -9.01 13.10
CA VAL A 134 -0.81 -10.11 13.08
C VAL A 134 0.51 -9.69 12.41
N ARG A 135 0.49 -8.64 11.57
CA ARG A 135 1.66 -8.06 10.91
C ARG A 135 1.67 -6.54 11.11
N PRO A 136 1.92 -6.05 12.35
CA PRO A 136 1.72 -4.65 12.70
C PRO A 136 2.69 -3.69 12.01
N THR A 137 3.81 -4.19 11.49
CA THR A 137 4.81 -3.40 10.77
C THR A 137 4.58 -3.37 9.26
N GLU A 138 3.55 -4.06 8.75
CA GLU A 138 3.20 -4.12 7.33
C GLU A 138 1.95 -3.26 7.06
N LEU A 139 2.14 -2.15 6.34
CA LEU A 139 1.04 -1.30 5.90
C LEU A 139 0.56 -1.77 4.52
N LEU A 140 -0.72 -2.16 4.45
CA LEU A 140 -1.38 -2.58 3.23
C LEU A 140 -2.10 -1.38 2.60
N VAL A 141 -1.52 -0.83 1.54
CA VAL A 141 -2.03 0.35 0.85
C VAL A 141 -3.08 -0.05 -0.18
N MET A 142 -4.25 0.58 -0.14
CA MET A 142 -5.43 0.26 -0.97
C MET A 142 -5.63 1.21 -2.14
N THR A 143 -4.99 2.37 -2.13
CA THR A 143 -5.09 3.38 -3.20
C THR A 143 -3.85 3.35 -4.11
N PRO A 144 -3.98 3.85 -5.35
CA PRO A 144 -2.81 4.23 -6.14
C PRO A 144 -1.94 5.25 -5.39
N VAL A 145 -0.62 5.09 -5.45
CA VAL A 145 0.37 6.07 -5.02
C VAL A 145 1.13 6.55 -6.25
N PRO A 146 1.00 7.83 -6.64
CA PRO A 146 1.52 8.34 -7.89
C PRO A 146 3.02 8.63 -7.80
N VAL A 147 3.71 8.67 -8.96
CA VAL A 147 5.16 8.95 -9.07
C VAL A 147 5.67 10.11 -8.19
N PRO A 148 5.01 11.29 -8.10
CA PRO A 148 5.51 12.40 -7.29
C PRO A 148 5.58 12.12 -5.78
N ALA A 149 4.88 11.09 -5.31
CA ALA A 149 4.86 10.66 -3.92
C ALA A 149 5.93 9.59 -3.61
N ILE A 150 6.77 9.23 -4.59
CA ILE A 150 7.70 8.10 -4.51
C ILE A 150 9.13 8.58 -4.71
N GLU A 151 10.01 8.11 -3.82
CA GLU A 151 11.45 8.20 -3.98
C GLU A 151 12.05 6.80 -4.04
N VAL A 152 13.15 6.66 -4.78
CA VAL A 152 13.94 5.43 -4.87
C VAL A 152 15.32 5.67 -4.27
N LYS A 153 15.84 4.67 -3.57
CA LYS A 153 17.17 4.66 -2.98
C LYS A 153 18.18 4.43 -4.10
N ALA A 154 19.10 5.38 -4.27
CA ALA A 154 20.22 5.31 -5.19
C ALA A 154 21.50 5.55 -4.41
N ALA A 155 22.35 4.53 -4.29
CA ALA A 155 23.42 4.48 -3.30
C ALA A 155 22.86 4.82 -1.89
N ASP A 156 23.44 5.80 -1.21
CA ASP A 156 23.02 6.23 0.14
C ASP A 156 22.05 7.42 0.13
N GLN A 157 21.45 7.75 -1.01
CA GLN A 157 20.54 8.88 -1.14
C GLN A 157 19.16 8.47 -1.66
N TRP A 158 18.12 9.15 -1.18
CA TRP A 158 16.78 9.07 -1.74
C TRP A 158 16.65 10.07 -2.88
N LYS A 159 16.16 9.61 -4.02
CA LYS A 159 15.96 10.43 -5.23
C LYS A 159 14.50 10.35 -5.68
N PRO A 160 13.89 11.45 -6.13
CA PRO A 160 12.54 11.40 -6.71
C PRO A 160 12.46 10.40 -7.86
N LEU A 161 11.43 9.56 -7.87
CA LEU A 161 11.21 8.57 -8.94
C LEU A 161 11.00 9.23 -10.31
N SER A 162 10.53 10.49 -10.33
CA SER A 162 10.32 11.27 -11.55
C SER A 162 11.58 11.47 -12.41
N GLY A 163 12.78 11.28 -11.84
CA GLY A 163 14.06 11.41 -12.54
C GLY A 163 14.59 10.13 -13.20
N TYR A 164 13.90 8.99 -13.01
CA TYR A 164 14.14 7.73 -13.74
C TYR A 164 13.26 7.68 -14.99
#